data_AF-A0A6A6FDN5-F1
#
_entry.id   AF-A0A6A6FDN5-F1
#
_cell.length_a   1.000
_cell.length_b   1.000
_cell.length_c   1.000
_cell.angle_alpha   90.00
_cell.angle_beta   90.00
_cell.angle_gamma   90.00
#
_symmetry.space_group_name_H-M   'P 1'
#
loop_
_entity.id
_entity.type
_entity.pdbx_description
1 polymer ?
#
loop_
_entity_poly.entity_id
_entity_poly.type
_entity_poly.pdbx_seq_one_letter_code
_entity_poly.pdbx_strand_id
1 'polypeptide(L)'
;MNGSCGFHIKASGGLDCTMGQFQDGQNRLNGSYPVATYYFENGGITDGHGRPCIVTTTNDATHQFQCDENSPGGPTRGFTISSDRTISYNGNPQFFACKYINEYNVYTQKLENQENCLPVELSADDDCAAGSSGPVVVTPSSPASSTASSTTPVSPVPTTPGACDKTSLEGSYLTPELITWVSEAHPATPYGSKQNATINDECSSVFNFNIPADYKGKQCSVVFLFPEDESNWSWNNKGSIEFNELSGAVTAQTTYDTSPSKKQCLGSIAPQPGNSYVVSTAPCQAGETVTIETSSTDDLGMDFCEDANKPPVGVYITAC
;
A
#
# COMPACT_ATOMS: atom_id res chain seq x y z
N MET A 1 -24.21 15.11 2.19
CA MET A 1 -23.55 15.48 0.92
C MET A 1 -23.65 14.28 0.03
N ASN A 2 -24.26 14.45 -1.14
CA ASN A 2 -24.71 13.37 -2.02
C ASN A 2 -23.65 13.16 -3.12
N GLY A 3 -22.90 12.06 -3.08
CA GLY A 3 -22.43 11.37 -4.30
C GLY A 3 -21.20 11.87 -5.06
N SER A 4 -20.13 12.37 -4.43
CA SER A 4 -18.84 12.45 -5.15
C SER A 4 -18.10 11.14 -4.92
N CYS A 5 -17.89 10.37 -5.99
CA CYS A 5 -17.17 9.12 -5.90
C CYS A 5 -15.66 9.40 -5.89
N GLY A 6 -14.98 8.84 -4.89
CA GLY A 6 -13.54 8.99 -4.73
C GLY A 6 -12.78 8.05 -5.66
N PHE A 7 -11.61 8.48 -6.12
CA PHE A 7 -10.69 7.68 -6.92
C PHE A 7 -9.26 7.84 -6.39
N HIS A 8 -8.39 6.90 -6.72
CA HIS A 8 -6.95 7.01 -6.50
C HIS A 8 -6.25 7.32 -7.82
N ILE A 9 -5.14 8.06 -7.74
CA ILE A 9 -4.35 8.40 -8.92
C ILE A 9 -3.23 7.37 -9.06
N LYS A 10 -3.18 6.68 -10.19
CA LYS A 10 -2.09 5.79 -10.58
C LYS A 10 -1.17 6.51 -11.56
N ALA A 11 0.12 6.41 -11.33
CA ALA A 11 1.13 6.82 -12.30
C ALA A 11 1.61 5.61 -13.10
N SER A 12 1.88 5.82 -14.37
CA SER A 12 2.51 4.83 -15.24
C SER A 12 3.53 5.43 -16.20
N GLY A 13 4.38 4.56 -16.78
CA GLY A 13 5.35 4.94 -17.80
C GLY A 13 6.76 5.01 -17.24
N GLY A 14 7.24 6.22 -16.91
CA GLY A 14 8.55 6.38 -16.28
C GLY A 14 8.61 5.92 -14.83
N LEU A 15 7.46 5.81 -14.15
CA LEU A 15 7.33 5.34 -12.78
C LEU A 15 5.92 4.77 -12.58
N ASP A 16 5.83 3.47 -12.26
CA ASP A 16 4.56 2.77 -12.06
C ASP A 16 4.27 2.64 -10.56
N CYS A 17 3.33 3.44 -10.04
CA CYS A 17 2.94 3.40 -8.63
C CYS A 17 1.58 4.07 -8.39
N THR A 18 1.04 3.95 -7.18
CA THR A 18 -0.16 4.72 -6.78
C THR A 18 0.27 5.95 -6.00
N MET A 19 -0.38 7.08 -6.27
CA MET A 19 -0.07 8.37 -5.67
C MET A 19 -0.47 8.40 -4.21
N GLY A 20 0.52 8.69 -3.37
CA GLY A 20 0.33 8.98 -1.96
C GLY A 20 0.35 10.48 -1.70
N GLN A 21 0.02 10.87 -0.47
CA GLN A 21 -0.02 12.26 -0.07
C GLN A 21 0.50 12.48 1.35
N PHE A 22 1.36 13.48 1.53
CA PHE A 22 1.83 13.95 2.82
C PHE A 22 0.68 14.49 3.67
N GLN A 23 0.86 14.56 4.99
CA GLN A 23 -0.18 15.03 5.91
C GLN A 23 -0.66 16.45 5.60
N ASP A 24 0.18 17.30 5.00
CA ASP A 24 -0.16 18.68 4.62
C ASP A 24 -0.86 18.81 3.25
N GLY A 25 -1.02 17.70 2.51
CA GLY A 25 -1.65 17.66 1.20
C GLY A 25 -0.69 17.50 0.02
N GLN A 26 0.63 17.47 0.24
CA GLN A 26 1.58 17.32 -0.85
C GLN A 26 1.52 15.94 -1.52
N ASN A 27 1.24 15.91 -2.82
CA ASN A 27 1.23 14.67 -3.59
C ASN A 27 2.64 14.14 -3.84
N ARG A 28 2.79 12.81 -3.75
CA ARG A 28 4.07 12.11 -3.91
C ARG A 28 3.87 10.78 -4.64
N LEU A 29 4.76 10.50 -5.57
CA LEU A 29 4.90 9.19 -6.19
C LEU A 29 6.09 8.47 -5.57
N ASN A 30 5.97 7.16 -5.39
CA ASN A 30 7.02 6.32 -4.79
C ASN A 30 7.52 6.85 -3.43
N GLY A 31 6.61 7.43 -2.64
CA GLY A 31 6.85 7.79 -1.24
C GLY A 31 6.11 6.82 -0.31
N SER A 32 6.50 6.79 0.96
CA SER A 32 5.88 5.95 2.00
C SER A 32 4.55 6.50 2.53
N TYR A 33 3.96 7.49 1.84
CA TYR A 33 2.73 8.14 2.29
C TYR A 33 1.50 7.32 1.93
N PRO A 34 0.43 7.40 2.74
CA PRO A 34 -0.83 6.76 2.43
C PRO A 34 -1.29 7.11 1.03
N VAL A 35 -1.80 6.11 0.31
CA VAL A 35 -2.51 6.32 -0.94
C VAL A 35 -3.62 7.33 -0.70
N ALA A 36 -3.65 8.38 -1.51
CA ALA A 36 -4.61 9.44 -1.35
C ALA A 36 -5.86 9.18 -2.17
N THR A 37 -7.01 9.32 -1.52
CA THR A 37 -8.29 9.42 -2.21
C THR A 37 -8.46 10.83 -2.74
N TYR A 38 -8.95 10.94 -3.96
CA TYR A 38 -9.21 12.19 -4.64
C TYR A 38 -10.66 12.24 -5.11
N TYR A 39 -11.17 13.45 -5.25
CA TYR A 39 -12.48 13.73 -5.80
C TYR A 39 -12.32 14.73 -6.94
N PHE A 40 -13.09 14.54 -8.00
CA PHE A 40 -13.03 15.37 -9.19
C PHE A 40 -14.36 16.07 -9.35
N GLU A 41 -14.31 17.39 -9.47
CA GLU A 41 -15.51 18.19 -9.70
C GLU A 41 -15.14 19.42 -10.53
N ASN A 42 -15.88 19.66 -11.62
CA ASN A 42 -15.78 20.87 -12.43
C ASN A 42 -14.34 21.23 -12.83
N GLY A 43 -13.58 20.24 -13.30
CA GLY A 43 -12.21 20.42 -13.78
C GLY A 43 -11.17 20.70 -12.70
N GLY A 44 -11.52 20.52 -11.43
CA GLY A 44 -10.61 20.59 -10.28
C GLY A 44 -10.59 19.26 -9.52
N ILE A 45 -9.50 19.03 -8.79
CA ILE A 45 -9.30 17.86 -7.94
C ILE A 45 -9.19 18.33 -6.48
N THR A 46 -9.82 17.62 -5.56
CA THR A 46 -9.64 17.77 -4.10
C THR A 46 -9.23 16.44 -3.50
N ASP A 47 -8.51 16.43 -2.39
CA ASP A 47 -8.15 15.18 -1.70
C ASP A 47 -9.20 14.70 -0.70
N GLY A 48 -8.91 13.57 -0.04
CA GLY A 48 -9.70 12.92 1.00
C GLY A 48 -10.06 13.82 2.20
N HIS A 49 -9.24 14.84 2.45
CA HIS A 49 -9.44 15.80 3.54
C HIS A 49 -10.16 17.07 3.06
N GLY A 50 -10.58 17.11 1.79
CA GLY A 50 -11.23 18.26 1.17
C GLY A 50 -10.27 19.39 0.80
N ARG A 51 -8.95 19.17 0.84
CA ARG A 51 -7.99 20.20 0.44
C ARG A 51 -7.99 20.35 -1.07
N PRO A 52 -7.99 21.60 -1.58
CA PRO A 52 -7.88 21.84 -3.01
C PRO A 52 -6.53 21.41 -3.54
N CYS A 53 -6.54 20.60 -4.59
CA CYS A 53 -5.33 20.31 -5.35
C CYS A 53 -5.06 21.44 -6.34
N ILE A 54 -3.84 21.94 -6.31
CA ILE A 54 -3.36 23.09 -7.05
C ILE A 54 -2.21 22.70 -7.98
N VAL A 55 -2.05 23.50 -9.03
CA VAL A 55 -0.83 23.56 -9.83
C VAL A 55 -0.16 24.88 -9.47
N THR A 56 0.95 24.82 -8.76
CA THR A 56 1.68 26.01 -8.29
C THR A 56 2.21 26.84 -9.46
N THR A 57 2.38 28.15 -9.26
CA THR A 57 2.87 29.07 -10.30
C THR A 57 3.95 30.03 -9.79
N THR A 58 4.61 29.73 -8.67
CA THR A 58 5.63 30.59 -8.04
C THR A 58 7.02 29.94 -8.06
N ASN A 59 8.03 30.82 -8.14
CA ASN A 59 9.42 30.64 -8.55
C ASN A 59 10.16 29.33 -8.19
N ASP A 60 9.88 28.68 -7.06
CA ASP A 60 10.67 27.52 -6.58
C ASP A 60 9.91 26.17 -6.65
N ALA A 61 8.64 26.19 -7.04
CA ALA A 61 7.81 24.98 -7.18
C ALA A 61 6.97 24.99 -8.44
N THR A 62 7.21 25.89 -9.39
CA THR A 62 6.35 26.16 -10.55
C THR A 62 5.87 24.87 -11.22
N HIS A 63 4.56 24.77 -11.46
CA HIS A 63 3.87 23.67 -12.09
C HIS A 63 3.75 22.37 -11.28
N GLN A 64 4.06 22.38 -9.97
CA GLN A 64 3.86 21.22 -9.10
C GLN A 64 2.38 20.97 -8.85
N PHE A 65 1.95 19.73 -9.05
CA PHE A 65 0.64 19.22 -8.69
C PHE A 65 0.64 18.70 -7.25
N GLN A 66 -0.04 19.40 -6.35
CA GLN A 66 -0.11 19.09 -4.92
C GLN A 66 -1.42 19.62 -4.33
N CYS A 67 -1.83 19.16 -3.14
CA CYS A 67 -3.00 19.71 -2.44
C CYS A 67 -2.56 20.53 -1.23
N ASP A 68 -3.31 21.59 -0.91
CA ASP A 68 -2.94 22.54 0.14
C ASP A 68 -4.19 23.17 0.74
N GLU A 69 -4.32 23.09 2.06
CA GLU A 69 -5.42 23.69 2.82
C GLU A 69 -5.41 25.23 2.79
N ASN A 70 -4.23 25.84 2.54
CA ASN A 70 -4.03 27.28 2.54
C ASN A 70 -4.23 27.93 1.15
N SER A 71 -4.79 27.22 0.17
CA SER A 71 -5.08 27.79 -1.15
C SER A 71 -6.45 28.50 -1.17
N PRO A 72 -6.52 29.84 -1.05
CA PRO A 72 -7.78 30.57 -0.90
C PRO A 72 -8.65 30.59 -2.17
N GLY A 73 -8.09 30.13 -3.31
CA GLY A 73 -8.77 30.09 -4.61
C GLY A 73 -9.53 28.79 -4.90
N GLY A 74 -9.46 27.79 -4.01
CA GLY A 74 -9.95 26.45 -4.29
C GLY A 74 -9.03 25.67 -5.25
N PRO A 75 -9.49 24.52 -5.80
CA PRO A 75 -8.64 23.68 -6.62
C PRO A 75 -8.32 24.37 -7.94
N THR A 76 -7.08 24.23 -8.42
CA THR A 76 -6.71 24.71 -9.75
C THR A 76 -7.57 23.99 -10.78
N ARG A 77 -8.16 24.78 -11.69
CA ARG A 77 -9.03 24.27 -12.75
C ARG A 77 -8.21 23.95 -14.00
N GLY A 78 -8.72 23.03 -14.81
CA GLY A 78 -8.07 22.59 -16.06
C GLY A 78 -7.75 21.10 -16.08
N PHE A 79 -8.00 20.38 -15.00
CA PHE A 79 -7.93 18.91 -15.01
C PHE A 79 -9.10 18.32 -15.79
N THR A 80 -8.86 17.23 -16.50
CA THR A 80 -9.90 16.40 -17.11
C THR A 80 -9.59 14.94 -16.81
N ILE A 81 -10.62 14.12 -16.63
CA ILE A 81 -10.49 12.67 -16.58
C ILE A 81 -11.27 12.12 -17.77
N SER A 82 -10.52 11.56 -18.74
CA SER A 82 -11.07 11.01 -19.98
C SER A 82 -11.81 9.69 -19.72
N SER A 83 -12.55 9.20 -20.71
CA SER A 83 -13.31 7.94 -20.60
C SER A 83 -12.42 6.69 -20.44
N ASP A 84 -11.14 6.80 -20.78
CA ASP A 84 -10.10 5.79 -20.54
C ASP A 84 -9.44 5.95 -19.15
N ARG A 85 -9.98 6.85 -18.32
CA ARG A 85 -9.50 7.27 -17.00
C ARG A 85 -8.20 8.06 -17.02
N THR A 86 -7.69 8.45 -18.18
CA THR A 86 -6.50 9.29 -18.29
C THR A 86 -6.77 10.67 -17.71
N ILE A 87 -5.92 11.10 -16.78
CA ILE A 87 -5.95 12.44 -16.20
C ILE A 87 -5.10 13.34 -17.09
N SER A 88 -5.64 14.50 -17.48
CA SER A 88 -4.92 15.52 -18.23
C SER A 88 -5.04 16.88 -17.55
N TYR A 89 -4.05 17.77 -17.75
CA TYR A 89 -4.12 19.16 -17.32
C TYR A 89 -4.01 20.08 -18.53
N ASN A 90 -5.02 20.93 -18.74
CA ASN A 90 -5.18 21.80 -19.92
C ASN A 90 -5.05 21.03 -21.25
N GLY A 91 -5.55 19.79 -21.29
CA GLY A 91 -5.53 18.92 -22.46
C GLY A 91 -4.21 18.17 -22.69
N ASN A 92 -3.22 18.32 -21.79
CA ASN A 92 -1.97 17.57 -21.85
C ASN A 92 -1.98 16.42 -20.82
N PRO A 93 -1.90 15.15 -21.25
CA PRO A 93 -1.84 14.01 -20.33
C PRO A 93 -0.43 13.73 -19.77
N GLN A 94 0.61 14.41 -20.27
CA GLN A 94 1.98 14.18 -19.82
C GLN A 94 2.27 14.95 -18.53
N PHE A 95 2.64 14.22 -17.49
CA PHE A 95 3.20 14.74 -16.25
C PHE A 95 4.68 14.33 -16.12
N PHE A 96 5.36 14.91 -15.13
CA PHE A 96 6.76 14.63 -14.84
C PHE A 96 6.93 14.32 -13.37
N ALA A 97 7.41 13.12 -13.06
CA ALA A 97 7.82 12.71 -11.72
C ALA A 97 9.29 13.10 -11.52
N CYS A 98 9.57 14.13 -10.72
CA CYS A 98 10.94 14.56 -10.44
C CYS A 98 11.36 14.13 -9.04
N LYS A 99 12.47 13.40 -8.98
CA LYS A 99 13.00 12.84 -7.73
C LYS A 99 13.34 13.94 -6.72
N TYR A 100 12.82 13.80 -5.52
CA TYR A 100 13.18 14.56 -4.33
C TYR A 100 13.58 13.56 -3.24
N ILE A 101 14.89 13.47 -2.96
CA ILE A 101 15.46 12.43 -2.08
C ILE A 101 15.15 11.01 -2.59
N ASN A 102 14.10 10.33 -2.12
CA ASN A 102 13.72 8.96 -2.51
C ASN A 102 12.28 8.84 -3.05
N GLU A 103 11.55 9.95 -3.04
CA GLU A 103 10.18 10.12 -3.52
C GLU A 103 10.16 11.05 -4.73
N TYR A 104 9.01 11.26 -5.34
CA TYR A 104 8.89 12.09 -6.53
C TYR A 104 7.76 13.11 -6.39
N ASN A 105 8.11 14.38 -6.62
CA ASN A 105 7.15 15.44 -6.86
C ASN A 105 6.57 15.29 -8.26
N VAL A 106 5.32 15.68 -8.45
CA VAL A 106 4.64 15.60 -9.75
C VAL A 106 4.46 16.99 -10.33
N TYR A 107 4.85 17.18 -11.58
CA TYR A 107 4.75 18.45 -12.28
C TYR A 107 3.95 18.31 -13.57
N THR A 108 3.17 19.35 -13.92
CA THR A 108 2.40 19.39 -15.17
C THR A 108 3.22 19.84 -16.38
N GLN A 109 4.48 20.23 -16.16
CA GLN A 109 5.43 20.64 -17.20
C GLN A 109 6.83 20.15 -16.83
N LYS A 110 7.67 19.95 -17.85
CA LYS A 110 9.07 19.58 -17.63
C LYS A 110 9.81 20.77 -17.02
N LEU A 111 10.46 20.57 -15.88
CA LEU A 111 11.32 21.58 -15.28
C LEU A 111 12.63 21.71 -16.08
N GLU A 112 13.03 22.95 -16.37
CA GLU A 112 14.33 23.23 -16.99
C GLU A 112 15.45 22.87 -16.01
N ASN A 113 16.53 22.24 -16.51
CA ASN A 113 17.72 21.85 -15.73
C ASN A 113 17.52 20.74 -14.68
N GLN A 114 16.43 19.96 -14.76
CA GLN A 114 16.21 18.77 -13.92
C GLN A 114 16.26 17.50 -14.80
N GLU A 115 17.45 16.96 -15.05
CA GLU A 115 17.63 15.74 -15.87
C GLU A 115 17.03 14.46 -15.22
N ASN A 116 16.66 14.53 -13.95
CA ASN A 116 16.16 13.39 -13.15
C ASN A 116 14.62 13.29 -13.10
N CYS A 117 13.91 14.00 -13.97
CA CYS A 117 12.46 13.91 -14.08
C CYS A 117 12.05 12.82 -15.07
N LEU A 118 11.26 11.85 -14.61
CA LEU A 118 10.71 10.77 -15.41
C LEU A 118 9.36 11.20 -16.00
N PRO A 119 9.12 11.03 -17.32
CA PRO A 119 7.81 11.28 -17.90
C PRO A 119 6.83 10.23 -17.38
N VAL A 120 5.71 10.66 -16.82
CA VAL A 120 4.64 9.78 -16.33
C VAL A 120 3.30 10.20 -16.90
N GLU A 121 2.40 9.25 -17.02
CA GLU A 121 0.98 9.48 -17.26
C GLU A 121 0.21 9.15 -15.99
N LEU A 122 -0.87 9.90 -15.73
CA LEU A 122 -1.70 9.69 -14.55
C LEU A 122 -3.07 9.15 -14.98
N SER A 123 -3.61 8.21 -14.22
CA SER A 123 -4.94 7.65 -14.43
C SER A 123 -5.72 7.54 -13.14
N ALA A 124 -7.04 7.71 -13.20
CA ALA A 124 -7.92 7.32 -12.11
C ALA A 124 -8.09 5.80 -12.10
N ASP A 125 -8.15 5.18 -10.92
CA ASP A 125 -8.42 3.76 -10.81
C ASP A 125 -9.91 3.39 -10.89
N ASP A 126 -10.79 4.38 -10.71
CA ASP A 126 -12.25 4.28 -10.81
C ASP A 126 -12.80 5.18 -11.93
N ASP A 127 -13.97 4.82 -12.48
CA ASP A 127 -14.66 5.51 -13.59
C ASP A 127 -15.44 6.75 -13.13
N CYS A 128 -15.33 7.09 -11.85
CA CYS A 128 -16.08 8.13 -11.17
C CYS A 128 -15.87 9.57 -11.65
N ALA A 129 -14.99 9.77 -12.64
CA ALA A 129 -14.73 11.08 -13.24
C ALA A 129 -14.88 11.10 -14.78
N ALA A 130 -15.26 9.98 -15.41
CA ALA A 130 -15.54 9.92 -16.84
C ALA A 130 -16.96 10.45 -17.14
N GLY A 131 -17.21 11.74 -16.92
CA GLY A 131 -18.54 12.29 -17.18
C GLY A 131 -18.76 13.75 -16.81
N SER A 132 -18.76 14.58 -17.86
CA SER A 132 -19.61 15.77 -18.04
C SER A 132 -19.10 17.13 -17.53
N SER A 133 -18.59 17.88 -18.51
CA SER A 133 -18.58 19.34 -18.59
C SER A 133 -19.92 19.97 -18.19
N GLY A 134 -19.88 21.02 -17.34
CA GLY A 134 -20.99 21.94 -17.15
C GLY A 134 -20.88 22.76 -15.85
N PRO A 135 -20.91 24.10 -15.88
CA PRO A 135 -20.63 24.93 -14.70
C PRO A 135 -21.91 25.22 -13.92
N VAL A 136 -21.93 25.03 -12.59
CA VAL A 136 -22.85 25.77 -11.71
C VAL A 136 -22.39 25.86 -10.24
N VAL A 137 -22.29 27.12 -9.83
CA VAL A 137 -22.21 27.79 -8.52
C VAL A 137 -23.04 27.15 -7.38
N VAL A 138 -22.49 26.97 -6.15
CA VAL A 138 -22.85 27.67 -4.87
C VAL A 138 -22.14 27.12 -3.59
N THR A 139 -21.52 28.06 -2.86
CA THR A 139 -21.34 28.33 -1.40
C THR A 139 -21.57 27.29 -0.25
N PRO A 140 -20.98 27.51 0.96
CA PRO A 140 -20.50 26.49 1.91
C PRO A 140 -21.35 26.30 3.17
N SER A 141 -21.10 25.23 3.95
CA SER A 141 -21.40 25.13 5.41
C SER A 141 -20.62 23.99 6.09
N SER A 142 -20.22 24.24 7.35
CA SER A 142 -19.27 23.50 8.22
C SER A 142 -20.03 22.82 9.41
N PRO A 143 -19.40 22.36 10.53
CA PRO A 143 -18.98 20.97 10.82
C PRO A 143 -19.53 20.37 12.15
N ALA A 144 -19.15 19.13 12.52
CA ALA A 144 -19.00 18.57 13.90
C ALA A 144 -18.83 17.02 13.85
N SER A 145 -18.32 16.25 14.82
CA SER A 145 -17.23 16.26 15.82
C SER A 145 -17.45 15.01 16.73
N SER A 146 -16.38 14.48 17.36
CA SER A 146 -16.33 13.61 18.56
C SER A 146 -16.60 12.09 18.37
N THR A 147 -16.02 11.10 19.09
CA THR A 147 -15.05 11.02 20.21
C THR A 147 -14.49 9.58 20.33
N ALA A 148 -13.38 9.43 21.07
CA ALA A 148 -12.56 8.23 21.29
C ALA A 148 -13.14 7.13 22.22
N SER A 149 -12.51 5.94 22.20
CA SER A 149 -12.39 5.04 23.37
C SER A 149 -11.20 4.09 23.25
N SER A 150 -10.69 3.69 24.41
CA SER A 150 -9.38 3.11 24.72
C SER A 150 -9.49 1.70 25.29
N THR A 151 -8.57 0.78 24.95
CA THR A 151 -8.19 -0.38 25.80
C THR A 151 -6.75 -0.84 25.52
N THR A 152 -6.11 -1.35 26.58
CA THR A 152 -4.69 -1.65 26.78
C THR A 152 -4.22 -3.03 26.29
N PRO A 153 -2.98 -3.24 25.80
CA PRO A 153 -2.42 -4.57 25.54
C PRO A 153 -1.49 -5.09 26.66
N VAL A 154 -1.47 -6.42 26.80
CA VAL A 154 -0.74 -7.24 27.78
C VAL A 154 0.56 -7.79 27.14
N SER A 155 1.67 -7.85 27.88
CA SER A 155 3.01 -8.29 27.39
C SER A 155 3.14 -9.81 27.12
N PRO A 156 4.06 -10.24 26.22
CA PRO A 156 4.27 -11.65 25.88
C PRO A 156 5.32 -12.38 26.75
N VAL A 157 5.20 -13.70 26.81
CA VAL A 157 6.03 -14.70 27.52
C VAL A 157 7.09 -15.29 26.58
N PRO A 158 8.33 -15.63 27.03
CA PRO A 158 9.39 -16.12 26.15
C PRO A 158 9.40 -17.66 26.00
N THR A 159 9.65 -18.16 24.79
CA THR A 159 9.88 -19.59 24.50
C THR A 159 11.29 -19.86 23.95
N THR A 160 11.81 -21.03 24.33
CA THR A 160 13.20 -21.52 24.31
C THR A 160 13.77 -21.78 22.89
N PRO A 161 15.08 -21.57 22.63
CA PRO A 161 15.67 -21.72 21.28
C PRO A 161 15.92 -23.18 20.86
N GLY A 162 15.53 -23.53 19.63
CA GLY A 162 15.79 -24.79 18.95
C GLY A 162 16.17 -24.58 17.47
N ALA A 163 17.46 -24.29 17.22
CA ALA A 163 18.25 -24.42 15.98
C ALA A 163 17.76 -23.76 14.65
N CYS A 164 16.46 -23.52 14.48
CA CYS A 164 15.84 -22.91 13.29
C CYS A 164 15.20 -21.56 13.54
N ASP A 165 15.51 -20.97 14.68
CA ASP A 165 15.04 -19.64 15.08
C ASP A 165 15.87 -18.54 14.41
N LYS A 166 16.14 -18.69 13.11
CA LYS A 166 16.90 -17.71 12.34
C LYS A 166 15.93 -16.80 11.60
N THR A 167 15.84 -15.58 12.10
CA THR A 167 15.27 -14.42 11.40
C THR A 167 16.25 -13.79 10.41
N SER A 168 17.51 -14.21 10.43
CA SER A 168 18.51 -13.77 9.46
C SER A 168 18.22 -14.39 8.08
N LEU A 169 18.09 -13.55 7.05
CA LEU A 169 18.02 -13.96 5.64
C LEU A 169 19.41 -14.31 5.08
N GLU A 170 20.25 -14.96 5.88
CA GLU A 170 21.57 -15.43 5.48
C GLU A 170 21.53 -16.95 5.29
N GLY A 171 21.82 -17.41 4.08
CA GLY A 171 21.74 -18.83 3.72
C GLY A 171 20.45 -19.20 3.00
N SER A 172 19.82 -20.31 3.40
CA SER A 172 18.61 -20.84 2.76
C SER A 172 17.35 -20.11 3.26
N TYR A 173 16.83 -19.19 2.47
CA TYR A 173 15.53 -18.56 2.69
C TYR A 173 14.74 -18.45 1.38
N LEU A 174 13.43 -18.26 1.50
CA LEU A 174 12.49 -18.13 0.40
C LEU A 174 11.78 -16.78 0.52
N THR A 175 11.72 -16.05 -0.60
CA THR A 175 10.79 -14.94 -0.82
C THR A 175 9.47 -15.49 -1.37
N PRO A 176 8.35 -14.79 -1.18
CA PRO A 176 7.09 -15.20 -1.79
C PRO A 176 7.20 -15.14 -3.31
N GLU A 177 6.65 -16.13 -4.01
CA GLU A 177 6.50 -16.11 -5.48
C GLU A 177 5.28 -15.26 -5.88
N LEU A 178 4.28 -15.21 -5.01
CA LEU A 178 3.06 -14.44 -5.20
C LEU A 178 2.67 -13.80 -3.87
N ILE A 179 2.35 -12.51 -3.94
CA ILE A 179 1.57 -11.81 -2.93
C ILE A 179 0.25 -11.40 -3.58
N THR A 180 -0.87 -11.63 -2.91
CA THR A 180 -2.17 -11.10 -3.31
C THR A 180 -2.97 -10.70 -2.08
N TRP A 181 -4.08 -10.01 -2.27
CA TRP A 181 -4.97 -9.62 -1.17
C TRP A 181 -6.31 -10.33 -1.31
N VAL A 182 -6.93 -10.58 -0.17
CA VAL A 182 -8.32 -11.02 -0.08
C VAL A 182 -9.05 -10.11 0.90
N SER A 183 -10.30 -9.78 0.59
CA SER A 183 -11.11 -8.88 1.40
C SER A 183 -12.48 -9.47 1.64
N GLU A 184 -12.88 -9.60 2.91
CA GLU A 184 -14.23 -10.05 3.27
C GLU A 184 -15.29 -9.01 2.87
N ALA A 185 -14.93 -7.72 2.85
CA ALA A 185 -15.81 -6.64 2.40
C ALA A 185 -16.05 -6.69 0.88
N HIS A 186 -15.09 -7.23 0.12
CA HIS A 186 -15.14 -7.36 -1.34
C HIS A 186 -14.89 -8.81 -1.78
N PRO A 187 -15.78 -9.76 -1.43
CA PRO A 187 -15.41 -11.18 -1.38
C PRO A 187 -15.23 -11.86 -2.74
N ALA A 188 -15.81 -11.27 -3.79
CA ALA A 188 -15.69 -11.73 -5.18
C ALA A 188 -14.59 -10.99 -5.97
N THR A 189 -13.86 -10.06 -5.35
CA THR A 189 -12.87 -9.23 -6.05
C THR A 189 -11.49 -9.88 -6.04
N PRO A 190 -10.88 -10.15 -7.22
CA PRO A 190 -9.48 -10.54 -7.30
C PRO A 190 -8.59 -9.29 -7.32
N TYR A 191 -7.58 -9.26 -6.45
CA TYR A 191 -6.67 -8.11 -6.36
C TYR A 191 -5.42 -8.22 -7.23
N GLY A 192 -5.21 -9.37 -7.90
CA GLY A 192 -4.04 -9.59 -8.75
C GLY A 192 -2.77 -9.89 -7.96
N SER A 193 -1.66 -10.09 -8.69
CA SER A 193 -0.33 -10.14 -8.09
C SER A 193 0.08 -8.77 -7.59
N LYS A 194 0.65 -8.74 -6.38
CA LYS A 194 1.15 -7.54 -5.70
C LYS A 194 2.64 -7.71 -5.37
N GLN A 195 3.31 -6.60 -5.14
CA GLN A 195 4.63 -6.56 -4.49
C GLN A 195 4.53 -6.13 -3.02
N ASN A 196 3.39 -5.57 -2.63
CA ASN A 196 3.12 -5.11 -1.28
C ASN A 196 2.01 -5.93 -0.62
N ALA A 197 2.12 -6.06 0.69
CA ALA A 197 1.11 -6.57 1.58
C ALA A 197 0.35 -5.41 2.22
N THR A 198 -0.95 -5.62 2.42
CA THR A 198 -1.83 -4.80 3.25
C THR A 198 -2.53 -5.71 4.27
N ILE A 199 -2.56 -5.29 5.53
CA ILE A 199 -3.14 -6.04 6.64
C ILE A 199 -3.95 -5.04 7.47
N ASN A 200 -5.27 -5.13 7.33
CA ASN A 200 -6.22 -4.32 8.09
C ASN A 200 -7.55 -5.06 8.23
N ASP A 201 -8.56 -4.41 8.81
CA ASP A 201 -9.87 -5.02 9.07
C ASP A 201 -10.65 -5.35 7.78
N GLU A 202 -10.25 -4.78 6.65
CA GLU A 202 -10.85 -5.02 5.35
C GLU A 202 -10.09 -6.06 4.53
N CYS A 203 -8.76 -6.01 4.56
CA CYS A 203 -7.89 -6.78 3.67
C CYS A 203 -6.88 -7.62 4.46
N SER A 204 -6.79 -8.88 4.07
CA SER A 204 -5.70 -9.79 4.44
C SER A 204 -4.77 -10.01 3.26
N SER A 205 -3.48 -10.19 3.53
CA SER A 205 -2.50 -10.51 2.50
C SER A 205 -2.17 -12.00 2.52
N VAL A 206 -2.00 -12.57 1.33
CA VAL A 206 -1.76 -14.00 1.14
C VAL A 206 -0.49 -14.18 0.30
N PHE A 207 0.38 -15.06 0.77
CA PHE A 207 1.73 -15.28 0.25
C PHE A 207 1.90 -16.75 -0.15
N ASN A 208 2.33 -17.03 -1.38
CA ASN A 208 2.76 -18.37 -1.77
C ASN A 208 4.27 -18.49 -1.71
N PHE A 209 4.76 -19.59 -1.13
CA PHE A 209 6.16 -19.97 -1.11
C PHE A 209 6.32 -21.37 -1.69
N ASN A 210 7.19 -21.51 -2.70
CA ASN A 210 7.55 -22.83 -3.23
C ASN A 210 8.69 -23.41 -2.41
N ILE A 211 8.41 -24.46 -1.64
CA ILE A 211 9.42 -25.12 -0.82
C ILE A 211 10.25 -26.06 -1.70
N PRO A 212 11.58 -25.87 -1.85
CA PRO A 212 12.40 -26.75 -2.67
C PRO A 212 12.35 -28.21 -2.21
N ALA A 213 12.35 -29.17 -3.15
CA ALA A 213 12.37 -30.61 -2.83
C ALA A 213 13.58 -31.01 -1.97
N ASP A 214 14.68 -30.29 -2.15
CA ASP A 214 15.95 -30.42 -1.46
C ASP A 214 15.87 -30.01 0.03
N TYR A 215 14.74 -29.44 0.47
CA TYR A 215 14.48 -29.15 1.88
C TYR A 215 13.90 -30.36 2.62
N LYS A 216 13.80 -31.53 1.98
CA LYS A 216 13.33 -32.75 2.63
C LYS A 216 14.20 -33.09 3.84
N GLY A 217 13.55 -33.25 5.00
CA GLY A 217 14.21 -33.54 6.28
C GLY A 217 14.77 -32.31 7.00
N LYS A 218 14.57 -31.11 6.44
CA LYS A 218 14.84 -29.83 7.10
C LYS A 218 13.63 -29.32 7.89
N GLN A 219 13.88 -28.36 8.77
CA GLN A 219 12.89 -27.51 9.43
C GLN A 219 12.74 -26.20 8.65
N CYS A 220 11.52 -25.72 8.51
CA CYS A 220 11.18 -24.46 7.90
C CYS A 220 10.53 -23.55 8.95
N SER A 221 10.95 -22.29 8.99
CA SER A 221 10.40 -21.28 9.88
C SER A 221 9.72 -20.19 9.08
N VAL A 222 8.47 -19.87 9.42
CA VAL A 222 7.80 -18.66 8.93
C VAL A 222 8.29 -17.50 9.78
N VAL A 223 8.86 -16.47 9.14
CA VAL A 223 9.41 -15.31 9.83
C VAL A 223 8.81 -14.02 9.29
N PHE A 224 8.65 -13.04 10.18
CA PHE A 224 8.28 -11.68 9.82
C PHE A 224 9.40 -10.73 10.25
N LEU A 225 9.92 -9.95 9.30
CA LEU A 225 11.00 -8.99 9.54
C LEU A 225 10.41 -7.58 9.47
N PHE A 226 10.67 -6.79 10.51
CA PHE A 226 10.07 -5.48 10.67
C PHE A 226 11.12 -4.48 11.13
N PRO A 227 11.86 -3.86 10.19
CA PRO A 227 13.03 -3.05 10.52
C PRO A 227 12.62 -1.71 11.13
N GLU A 228 13.56 -1.01 11.78
CA GLU A 228 13.32 0.38 12.22
C GLU A 228 13.17 1.32 11.02
N ASP A 229 13.74 0.94 9.87
CA ASP A 229 13.65 1.72 8.64
C ASP A 229 12.25 1.61 8.03
N GLU A 230 11.48 2.68 8.12
CA GLU A 230 10.11 2.79 7.62
C GLU A 230 10.02 3.06 6.10
N SER A 231 11.14 2.96 5.36
CA SER A 231 11.17 3.26 3.91
C SER A 231 10.19 2.41 3.08
N ASN A 232 9.90 1.19 3.55
CA ASN A 232 9.13 0.19 2.82
C ASN A 232 7.89 -0.30 3.58
N TRP A 233 7.49 0.37 4.68
CA TRP A 233 6.30 -0.03 5.43
C TRP A 233 5.61 1.13 6.14
N SER A 234 4.33 0.94 6.47
CA SER A 234 3.55 1.80 7.36
C SER A 234 2.81 0.94 8.37
N TRP A 235 2.68 1.42 9.60
CA TRP A 235 1.98 0.70 10.68
C TRP A 235 1.30 1.70 11.61
N ASN A 236 0.05 1.42 11.97
CA ASN A 236 -0.75 2.31 12.81
C ASN A 236 -0.44 2.21 14.31
N ASN A 237 0.63 1.50 14.70
CA ASN A 237 1.05 1.24 16.07
C ASN A 237 -0.04 0.59 16.94
N LYS A 238 -0.87 -0.26 16.32
CA LYS A 238 -1.93 -1.01 16.98
C LYS A 238 -1.91 -2.46 16.56
N GLY A 239 -2.65 -3.24 17.34
CA GLY A 239 -3.03 -4.57 16.97
C GLY A 239 -1.90 -5.58 16.87
N SER A 240 -2.24 -6.73 16.31
CA SER A 240 -1.34 -7.84 16.06
C SER A 240 -1.59 -8.44 14.69
N ILE A 241 -0.54 -8.99 14.08
CA ILE A 241 -0.64 -9.76 12.84
C ILE A 241 -0.90 -11.21 13.24
N GLU A 242 -2.02 -11.79 12.80
CA GLU A 242 -2.25 -13.23 12.88
C GLU A 242 -1.79 -13.91 11.58
N PHE A 243 -1.03 -15.00 11.71
CA PHE A 243 -0.53 -15.81 10.61
C PHE A 243 -1.24 -17.16 10.57
N ASN A 244 -1.77 -17.51 9.40
CA ASN A 244 -2.42 -18.79 9.16
C ASN A 244 -1.80 -19.49 7.95
N GLU A 245 -1.60 -20.80 8.02
CA GLU A 245 -1.33 -21.61 6.83
C GLU A 245 -2.67 -21.96 6.17
N LEU A 246 -2.77 -21.78 4.85
CA LEU A 246 -3.95 -22.16 4.08
C LEU A 246 -3.85 -23.61 3.58
N SER A 247 -5.00 -24.24 3.31
CA SER A 247 -5.06 -25.63 2.87
C SER A 247 -4.65 -25.87 1.41
N GLY A 248 -4.30 -24.81 0.68
CA GLY A 248 -3.88 -24.88 -0.71
C GLY A 248 -3.28 -23.57 -1.21
N ALA A 249 -2.72 -23.62 -2.42
CA ALA A 249 -2.11 -22.47 -3.09
C ALA A 249 -3.16 -21.48 -3.61
N VAL A 250 -2.80 -20.19 -3.61
CA VAL A 250 -3.60 -19.13 -4.25
C VAL A 250 -3.03 -18.73 -5.60
N THR A 251 -3.80 -17.98 -6.38
CA THR A 251 -3.35 -17.38 -7.64
C THR A 251 -3.67 -15.88 -7.65
N ALA A 252 -3.18 -15.15 -8.65
CA ALA A 252 -3.55 -13.75 -8.85
C ALA A 252 -5.08 -13.52 -9.05
N GLN A 253 -5.85 -14.58 -9.32
CA GLN A 253 -7.31 -14.53 -9.49
C GLN A 253 -8.07 -15.00 -8.25
N THR A 254 -7.37 -15.40 -7.19
CA THR A 254 -8.01 -15.77 -5.93
C THR A 254 -8.71 -14.56 -5.34
N THR A 255 -9.91 -14.80 -4.81
CA THR A 255 -10.78 -13.86 -4.10
C THR A 255 -10.98 -14.37 -2.68
N TYR A 256 -11.65 -13.62 -1.81
CA TYR A 256 -12.02 -14.14 -0.49
C TYR A 256 -12.91 -15.40 -0.60
N ASP A 257 -13.93 -15.37 -1.48
CA ASP A 257 -14.85 -16.49 -1.72
C ASP A 257 -14.16 -17.77 -2.22
N THR A 258 -13.05 -17.62 -2.93
CA THR A 258 -12.32 -18.74 -3.55
C THR A 258 -11.01 -19.07 -2.84
N SER A 259 -10.71 -18.36 -1.74
CA SER A 259 -9.52 -18.60 -0.93
C SER A 259 -9.60 -19.98 -0.28
N PRO A 260 -8.52 -20.78 -0.29
CA PRO A 260 -8.47 -22.02 0.47
C PRO A 260 -8.69 -21.77 1.96
N SER A 261 -9.36 -22.70 2.64
CA SER A 261 -9.62 -22.59 4.07
C SER A 261 -8.33 -22.53 4.90
N LYS A 262 -8.37 -21.83 6.03
CA LYS A 262 -7.30 -21.86 7.05
C LYS A 262 -7.08 -23.30 7.52
N LYS A 263 -5.91 -23.86 7.25
CA LYS A 263 -5.48 -25.21 7.65
C LYS A 263 -5.06 -25.25 9.11
N GLN A 264 -4.27 -24.26 9.53
CA GLN A 264 -3.83 -24.09 10.92
C GLN A 264 -3.42 -22.64 11.20
N CYS A 265 -3.65 -22.20 12.44
CA CYS A 265 -3.07 -20.97 12.96
C CYS A 265 -1.60 -21.26 13.32
N LEU A 266 -0.69 -20.42 12.82
CA LEU A 266 0.75 -20.56 13.04
C LEU A 266 1.21 -19.75 14.25
N GLY A 267 0.56 -18.61 14.50
CA GLY A 267 0.84 -17.73 15.62
C GLY A 267 0.42 -16.29 15.32
N SER A 268 0.51 -15.44 16.34
CA SER A 268 0.26 -14.01 16.23
C SER A 268 1.43 -13.23 16.81
N ILE A 269 1.72 -12.07 16.22
CA ILE A 269 2.77 -11.17 16.70
C ILE A 269 2.18 -9.78 16.93
N ALA A 270 2.56 -9.15 18.03
CA ALA A 270 2.39 -7.71 18.21
C ALA A 270 3.64 -7.05 17.61
N PRO A 271 3.58 -6.51 16.38
CA PRO A 271 4.76 -6.02 15.70
C PRO A 271 5.32 -4.79 16.43
N GLN A 272 6.64 -4.62 16.34
CA GLN A 272 7.37 -3.46 16.83
C GLN A 272 8.54 -3.22 15.87
N PRO A 273 8.72 -1.98 15.39
CA PRO A 273 9.82 -1.66 14.49
C PRO A 273 11.18 -2.02 15.10
N GLY A 274 12.10 -2.48 14.25
CA GLY A 274 13.44 -2.93 14.63
C GLY A 274 13.55 -4.40 15.05
N ASN A 275 12.42 -5.12 15.11
CA ASN A 275 12.41 -6.50 15.52
C ASN A 275 12.30 -7.47 14.34
N SER A 276 12.59 -8.73 14.64
CA SER A 276 12.33 -9.84 13.74
C SER A 276 11.72 -10.98 14.51
N TYR A 277 10.74 -11.63 13.92
CA TYR A 277 9.89 -12.59 14.60
C TYR A 277 9.96 -13.94 13.89
N VAL A 278 10.20 -15.00 14.66
CA VAL A 278 9.90 -16.37 14.22
C VAL A 278 8.46 -16.64 14.64
N VAL A 279 7.58 -16.83 13.66
CA VAL A 279 6.16 -17.05 13.90
C VAL A 279 5.89 -18.51 14.25
N SER A 280 6.45 -19.42 13.45
CA SER A 280 6.34 -20.86 13.66
C SER A 280 7.52 -21.59 13.04
N THR A 281 7.81 -22.79 13.55
CA THR A 281 8.82 -23.70 12.99
C THR A 281 8.24 -25.10 12.90
N ALA A 282 8.32 -25.71 11.72
CA ALA A 282 7.82 -27.05 11.45
C ALA A 282 8.71 -27.78 10.43
N PRO A 283 8.59 -29.10 10.25
CA PRO A 283 9.26 -29.79 9.14
C PRO A 283 8.89 -29.16 7.79
N CYS A 284 9.88 -28.97 6.91
CA CYS A 284 9.65 -28.41 5.58
C CYS A 284 8.73 -29.31 4.73
N GLN A 285 7.70 -28.72 4.13
CA GLN A 285 6.83 -29.36 3.14
C GLN A 285 7.52 -29.41 1.77
N ALA A 286 8.62 -30.17 1.70
CA ALA A 286 9.52 -30.15 0.56
C ALA A 286 8.87 -30.57 -0.77
N GLY A 287 8.99 -29.72 -1.79
CA GLY A 287 8.39 -29.92 -3.10
C GLY A 287 6.95 -29.43 -3.21
N GLU A 288 6.40 -28.83 -2.15
CA GLU A 288 5.03 -28.30 -2.12
C GLU A 288 5.02 -26.76 -2.08
N THR A 289 3.88 -26.17 -2.42
CA THR A 289 3.62 -24.74 -2.20
C THR A 289 2.98 -24.57 -0.82
N VAL A 290 3.63 -23.80 0.04
CA VAL A 290 3.08 -23.35 1.33
C VAL A 290 2.46 -21.97 1.13
N THR A 291 1.24 -21.80 1.63
CA THR A 291 0.52 -20.52 1.55
C THR A 291 0.25 -19.96 2.93
N ILE A 292 0.68 -18.72 3.15
CA ILE A 292 0.54 -18.01 4.42
C ILE A 292 -0.43 -16.85 4.22
N GLU A 293 -1.45 -16.75 5.07
CA GLU A 293 -2.32 -15.57 5.18
C GLU A 293 -1.89 -14.76 6.40
N THR A 294 -1.81 -13.44 6.25
CA THR A 294 -1.67 -12.48 7.35
C THR A 294 -2.93 -11.62 7.46
N SER A 295 -3.49 -11.56 8.66
CA SER A 295 -4.75 -10.85 8.94
C SER A 295 -4.63 -9.94 10.17
N SER A 296 -5.48 -8.91 10.22
CA SER A 296 -5.55 -7.96 11.33
C SER A 296 -6.21 -8.57 12.55
N THR A 297 -5.65 -8.27 13.72
CA THR A 297 -6.34 -8.41 15.00
C THR A 297 -6.13 -7.12 15.80
N ASP A 298 -7.12 -6.74 16.62
CA ASP A 298 -7.07 -5.56 17.49
C ASP A 298 -6.78 -4.24 16.72
N ASP A 299 -7.52 -4.02 15.62
CA ASP A 299 -7.45 -2.85 14.73
C ASP A 299 -6.06 -2.61 14.13
N LEU A 300 -5.29 -3.68 13.84
CA LEU A 300 -4.03 -3.56 13.15
C LEU A 300 -4.26 -2.91 11.78
N GLY A 301 -3.43 -1.93 11.43
CA GLY A 301 -3.32 -1.40 10.08
C GLY A 301 -1.86 -1.36 9.70
N MET A 302 -1.46 -2.17 8.72
CA MET A 302 -0.08 -2.28 8.27
C MET A 302 -0.01 -2.49 6.77
N ASP A 303 0.90 -1.78 6.12
CA ASP A 303 1.27 -1.98 4.73
C ASP A 303 2.78 -2.14 4.64
N PHE A 304 3.28 -3.07 3.81
CA PHE A 304 4.71 -3.16 3.53
C PHE A 304 4.98 -3.67 2.12
N CYS A 305 6.04 -3.17 1.48
CA CYS A 305 6.58 -3.74 0.26
C CYS A 305 7.54 -4.87 0.62
N GLU A 306 7.34 -6.06 0.08
CA GLU A 306 8.21 -7.20 0.36
C GLU A 306 9.62 -6.93 -0.19
N ASP A 307 10.61 -6.76 0.68
CA ASP A 307 11.96 -6.38 0.29
C ASP A 307 13.03 -7.10 1.14
N ALA A 308 13.79 -7.98 0.49
CA ALA A 308 14.87 -8.74 1.12
C ALA A 308 16.19 -7.95 1.23
N ASN A 309 16.26 -6.72 0.70
CA ASN A 309 17.43 -5.86 0.84
C ASN A 309 17.63 -5.43 2.30
N LYS A 310 18.88 -5.21 2.73
CA LYS A 310 19.16 -4.88 4.15
C LYS A 310 18.82 -3.40 4.44
N PRO A 311 18.00 -3.09 5.47
CA PRO A 311 17.34 -4.03 6.38
C PRO A 311 16.02 -4.59 5.78
N PRO A 312 15.79 -5.92 5.85
CA PRO A 312 14.67 -6.53 5.15
C PRO A 312 13.34 -6.29 5.86
N VAL A 313 12.25 -6.22 5.09
CA VAL A 313 10.88 -6.17 5.58
C VAL A 313 9.99 -7.13 4.82
N GLY A 314 9.19 -7.91 5.55
CA GLY A 314 8.20 -8.79 4.93
C GLY A 314 8.11 -10.18 5.57
N VAL A 315 7.44 -11.08 4.86
CA VAL A 315 7.18 -12.46 5.30
C VAL A 315 8.05 -13.42 4.49
N TYR A 316 8.86 -14.19 5.19
CA TYR A 316 9.79 -15.15 4.56
C TYR A 316 9.65 -16.54 5.16
N ILE A 317 10.18 -17.52 4.44
CA ILE A 317 10.45 -18.86 5.00
C ILE A 317 11.95 -19.08 5.05
N THR A 318 12.51 -19.34 6.23
CA THR A 318 13.91 -19.75 6.40
C THR A 318 14.01 -21.27 6.59
N ALA A 319 15.12 -21.87 6.15
CA ALA A 319 15.29 -23.32 6.19
C ALA A 319 16.58 -23.79 6.88
N CYS A 320 16.32 -24.73 7.79
CA CYS A 320 17.11 -25.55 8.69
C CYS A 320 17.38 -27.00 8.37
#